data_AF-F7DJJ8-F1
#
_entry.id   AF-F7DJJ8-F1
#
_cell.length_a   1.000
_cell.length_b   1.000
_cell.length_c   1.000
_cell.angle_alpha   90.00
_cell.angle_beta   90.00
_cell.angle_gamma   90.00
#
_symmetry.space_group_name_H-M   'P 1'
#
loop_
_entity.id
_entity.type
_entity.pdbx_description
1 polymer ?
#
loop_
_entity_poly.entity_id
_entity_poly.type
_entity_poly.pdbx_seq_one_letter_code
_entity_poly.pdbx_strand_id
1 'polypeptide(L)'
;MSQIIQFRNHIEAPLRLHRAHTELRAPAAVVPPLPPSTAMIIYRDLISHGEMFSDIYKIWEIANGLCLEVEGKMVSRTEGTIDDSLIGGNASAEGPEGEGTHATVITGVDIVINHHLQETSFTKESYKKYIKVYMKSIKGRLEEQKPNRVKSFMTGATEQIKHILANFNNYQFFIGKNMNPDGMVALLDFHEDGVTPYVIFFKDGLEMEKC
;
A
#
# COMPACT_ATOMS: atom_id res chain seq x y z
N MET A 1 -40.21 -2.57 4.05
CA MET A 1 -38.84 -2.07 4.30
C MET A 1 -37.87 -3.06 3.68
N SER A 2 -37.27 -2.73 2.54
CA SER A 2 -35.97 -3.28 2.15
C SER A 2 -35.46 -2.43 0.98
N GLN A 3 -34.54 -1.52 1.27
CA GLN A 3 -33.88 -0.72 0.25
C GLN A 3 -32.75 -1.56 -0.34
N ILE A 4 -32.92 -1.94 -1.61
CA ILE A 4 -31.86 -2.44 -2.46
C ILE A 4 -30.94 -1.25 -2.72
N ILE A 5 -29.81 -1.20 -2.01
CA ILE A 5 -28.73 -0.25 -2.28
C ILE A 5 -28.07 -0.72 -3.57
N GLN A 6 -28.42 -0.08 -4.68
CA GLN A 6 -27.66 -0.22 -5.92
C GLN A 6 -26.27 0.39 -5.70
N PHE A 7 -25.25 -0.47 -5.64
CA PHE A 7 -23.86 -0.06 -5.84
C PHE A 7 -23.71 0.41 -7.29
N ARG A 8 -23.75 1.72 -7.46
CA ARG A 8 -23.46 2.39 -8.72
C ARG A 8 -21.95 2.29 -8.96
N ASN A 9 -21.58 1.52 -9.98
CA ASN A 9 -20.27 1.54 -10.60
C ASN A 9 -19.79 2.98 -10.80
N HIS A 10 -18.77 3.39 -10.05
CA HIS A 10 -17.94 4.55 -10.36
C HIS A 10 -16.49 4.09 -10.38
N ILE A 11 -16.13 3.36 -11.43
CA ILE A 11 -14.76 3.30 -11.92
C ILE A 11 -14.78 3.89 -13.33
N GLU A 12 -15.07 5.18 -13.41
CA GLU A 12 -14.53 5.98 -14.51
C GLU A 12 -13.31 6.67 -13.92
N ALA A 13 -12.12 6.18 -14.31
CA ALA A 13 -10.89 6.90 -14.07
C ALA A 13 -11.04 8.29 -14.73
N PRO A 14 -11.00 9.40 -13.98
CA PRO A 14 -11.06 10.70 -14.61
C PRO A 14 -9.80 10.84 -15.46
N LEU A 15 -9.98 11.14 -16.75
CA LEU A 15 -8.95 11.62 -17.66
C LEU A 15 -8.24 12.83 -17.02
N ARG A 16 -7.23 12.56 -16.19
CA ARG A 16 -6.48 13.58 -15.46
C ARG A 16 -5.52 14.23 -16.43
N LEU A 17 -5.73 15.52 -16.64
CA LEU A 17 -4.88 16.44 -17.39
C LEU A 17 -3.48 16.45 -16.77
N HIS A 18 -2.62 15.53 -17.22
CA HIS A 18 -1.24 15.40 -16.78
C HIS A 18 -0.44 16.59 -17.29
N ARG A 19 -0.13 17.53 -16.41
CA ARG A 19 0.90 18.54 -16.65
C ARG A 19 1.79 18.66 -15.43
N ALA A 20 3.08 18.40 -15.68
CA ALA A 20 4.27 18.69 -14.86
C ALA A 20 4.81 17.59 -13.91
N HIS A 21 4.94 16.35 -14.36
CA HIS A 21 5.81 15.35 -13.69
C HIS A 21 7.20 15.15 -14.34
N THR A 22 7.52 15.89 -15.40
CA THR A 22 8.72 15.61 -16.21
C THR A 22 10.02 16.29 -15.73
N GLU A 23 10.03 17.11 -14.70
CA GLU A 23 11.27 17.78 -14.26
C GLU A 23 11.57 17.57 -12.77
N LEU A 24 11.94 16.35 -12.38
CA LEU A 24 12.94 16.05 -11.32
C LEU A 24 13.15 14.56 -11.01
N ARG A 25 12.87 13.61 -11.92
CA ARG A 25 13.27 12.22 -11.68
C ARG A 25 14.77 12.07 -11.98
N ALA A 26 15.61 12.30 -10.97
CA ALA A 26 16.93 11.67 -10.94
C ALA A 26 16.76 10.16 -11.20
N PRO A 27 17.71 9.47 -11.87
CA PRO A 27 17.54 8.06 -12.20
C PRO A 27 17.30 7.28 -10.89
N ALA A 28 16.07 6.79 -10.72
CA ALA A 28 15.72 5.98 -9.56
C ALA A 28 16.60 4.74 -9.58
N ALA A 29 17.35 4.50 -8.51
CA ALA A 29 18.11 3.28 -8.40
C ALA A 29 17.11 2.16 -8.13
N VAL A 30 17.01 1.21 -9.08
CA VAL A 30 16.37 -0.08 -8.80
C VAL A 30 17.09 -0.65 -7.59
N VAL A 31 16.37 -1.02 -6.54
CA VAL A 31 16.99 -1.80 -5.48
C VAL A 31 17.45 -3.08 -6.17
N PRO A 32 18.77 -3.35 -6.27
CA PRO A 32 19.22 -4.53 -6.99
C PRO A 32 18.52 -5.74 -6.36
N PRO A 33 18.00 -6.68 -7.17
CA PRO A 33 17.45 -7.90 -6.62
C PRO A 33 18.51 -8.48 -5.69
N LEU A 34 18.14 -8.63 -4.41
CA LEU A 34 19.05 -9.13 -3.42
C LEU A 34 19.58 -10.50 -3.91
N PRO A 35 20.86 -10.83 -3.65
CA PRO A 35 21.40 -12.13 -4.03
C PRO A 35 20.43 -13.21 -3.54
N PRO A 36 20.19 -14.30 -4.31
CA PRO A 36 19.13 -15.26 -4.04
C PRO A 36 19.27 -15.80 -2.61
N SER A 37 18.53 -15.16 -1.72
CA SER A 37 18.26 -15.58 -0.37
C SER A 37 17.09 -16.53 -0.52
N THR A 38 17.24 -17.77 -0.09
CA THR A 38 16.15 -18.75 -0.02
C THR A 38 15.03 -18.34 0.95
N ALA A 39 15.20 -17.22 1.66
CA ALA A 39 14.29 -16.63 2.64
C ALA A 39 13.60 -15.38 2.06
N MET A 40 12.27 -15.34 2.17
CA MET A 40 11.40 -14.21 1.78
C MET A 40 11.58 -13.04 2.74
N ILE A 41 11.52 -11.80 2.26
CA ILE A 41 11.65 -10.61 3.11
C ILE A 41 10.29 -9.93 3.26
N ILE A 42 9.88 -9.73 4.51
CA ILE A 42 8.69 -8.95 4.86
C ILE A 42 9.12 -7.56 5.33
N TYR A 43 8.52 -6.54 4.74
CA TYR A 43 8.68 -5.15 5.16
C TYR A 43 7.54 -4.78 6.11
N ARG A 44 7.87 -4.54 7.37
CA ARG A 44 6.93 -4.12 8.41
C ARG A 44 7.08 -2.65 8.73
N ASP A 45 5.98 -2.01 9.09
CA ASP A 45 5.99 -0.67 9.66
C ASP A 45 6.71 -0.68 11.03
N LEU A 46 7.69 0.19 11.19
CA LEU A 46 8.51 0.31 12.39
C LEU A 46 7.70 0.71 13.64
N ILE A 47 6.56 1.40 13.47
CA ILE A 47 5.74 1.87 14.59
C ILE A 47 4.69 0.83 14.97
N SER A 48 3.95 0.31 14.00
CA SER A 48 2.84 -0.60 14.27
C SER A 48 3.20 -2.08 14.22
N HIS A 49 4.39 -2.42 13.71
CA HIS A 49 4.87 -3.79 13.43
C HIS A 49 3.98 -4.58 12.46
N GLY A 50 3.04 -3.90 11.81
CA GLY A 50 2.17 -4.45 10.77
C GLY A 50 2.96 -4.67 9.49
N GLU A 51 2.69 -5.79 8.82
CA GLU A 51 3.20 -6.06 7.48
C GLU A 51 2.62 -5.05 6.47
N MET A 52 3.49 -4.50 5.63
CA MET A 52 3.13 -3.50 4.62
C MET A 52 3.28 -4.05 3.21
N PHE A 53 4.39 -4.74 2.92
CA PHE A 53 4.65 -5.44 1.66
C PHE A 53 5.78 -6.46 1.82
N SER A 54 6.11 -7.18 0.76
CA SER A 54 7.24 -8.13 0.72
C SER A 54 8.15 -7.92 -0.49
N ASP A 55 9.30 -8.59 -0.53
CA ASP A 55 10.27 -8.51 -1.62
C ASP A 55 9.85 -9.23 -2.92
N ILE A 56 8.63 -9.77 -2.99
CA ILE A 56 8.08 -10.37 -4.22
C ILE A 56 7.75 -9.34 -5.30
N TYR A 57 7.70 -8.06 -4.93
CA TYR A 57 7.39 -6.94 -5.83
C TYR A 57 8.67 -6.31 -6.38
N LYS A 58 8.52 -5.54 -7.47
CA LYS A 58 9.59 -4.65 -7.92
C LYS A 58 9.62 -3.41 -7.04
N ILE A 59 10.79 -3.10 -6.49
CA ILE A 59 10.98 -2.03 -5.52
C ILE A 59 12.09 -1.09 -6.02
N TRP A 60 11.81 0.21 -6.05
CA TRP A 60 12.78 1.26 -6.38
C TRP A 60 12.98 2.21 -5.20
N GLU A 61 14.22 2.66 -5.04
CA GLU A 61 14.51 3.80 -4.18
C GLU A 61 14.25 5.10 -4.93
N ILE A 62 13.33 5.89 -4.38
CA ILE A 62 12.96 7.21 -4.89
C ILE A 62 13.26 8.28 -3.83
N ALA A 63 13.13 9.55 -4.22
CA ALA A 63 13.37 10.70 -3.33
C ALA A 63 14.73 10.64 -2.64
N ASN A 64 15.80 10.33 -3.38
CA ASN A 64 17.17 10.16 -2.85
C ASN A 64 17.28 9.12 -1.72
N GLY A 65 16.55 8.00 -1.86
CA GLY A 65 16.57 6.89 -0.91
C GLY A 65 15.74 7.15 0.36
N LEU A 66 14.86 8.15 0.37
CA LEU A 66 13.92 8.40 1.48
C LEU A 66 12.70 7.49 1.41
N CYS A 67 12.28 7.13 0.20
CA CYS A 67 11.05 6.39 -0.05
C CYS A 67 11.32 5.17 -0.94
N LEU A 68 10.48 4.16 -0.77
CA LEU A 68 10.40 2.99 -1.64
C LEU A 68 9.13 3.10 -2.47
N GLU A 69 9.28 2.96 -3.79
CA GLU A 69 8.18 2.81 -4.74
C GLU A 69 8.04 1.32 -5.05
N VAL A 70 6.86 0.76 -4.80
CA VAL A 70 6.55 -0.66 -4.97
C VAL A 70 5.51 -0.79 -6.08
N GLU A 71 5.90 -1.35 -7.22
CA GLU A 71 4.98 -1.56 -8.37
C GLU A 71 4.06 -2.74 -8.08
N GLY A 72 2.76 -2.51 -8.19
CA GLY A 72 1.72 -3.52 -8.08
C GLY A 72 1.03 -3.79 -9.41
N LYS A 73 -0.06 -4.55 -9.35
CA LYS A 73 -0.96 -4.78 -10.48
C LYS A 73 -2.41 -4.83 -10.02
N MET A 74 -3.32 -4.44 -10.91
CA MET A 74 -4.75 -4.66 -10.69
C MET A 74 -5.07 -6.16 -10.78
N VAL A 75 -5.80 -6.69 -9.78
CA VAL A 75 -6.25 -8.08 -9.74
C VAL A 75 -7.70 -8.16 -9.26
N SER A 76 -8.39 -9.23 -9.67
CA SER A 76 -9.71 -9.60 -9.17
C SER A 76 -9.64 -10.97 -8.51
N ARG A 77 -10.26 -11.13 -7.34
CA ARG A 77 -10.35 -12.38 -6.58
C ARG A 77 -11.78 -12.64 -6.15
N THR A 78 -12.21 -13.89 -6.20
CA THR A 78 -13.51 -14.30 -5.65
C THR A 78 -13.32 -14.77 -4.21
N GLU A 79 -13.86 -14.04 -3.24
CA GLU A 79 -13.98 -14.53 -1.86
C GLU A 79 -15.23 -15.41 -1.73
N GLY A 80 -15.10 -16.51 -0.97
CA GLY A 80 -16.22 -17.39 -0.61
C GLY A 80 -16.38 -18.65 -1.45
N THR A 81 -15.48 -18.95 -2.39
CA THR A 81 -15.45 -20.28 -3.02
C THR A 81 -14.72 -21.23 -2.07
N ILE A 82 -15.47 -21.98 -1.25
CA ILE A 82 -15.00 -23.30 -0.84
C ILE A 82 -14.77 -24.05 -2.15
N ASP A 83 -13.53 -24.45 -2.41
CA ASP A 83 -13.24 -25.29 -3.56
C ASP A 83 -14.08 -26.56 -3.39
N ASP A 84 -15.14 -26.70 -4.20
CA ASP A 84 -16.08 -27.83 -4.12
C ASP A 84 -15.36 -29.19 -4.26
N SER A 85 -14.09 -29.21 -4.70
CA SER A 85 -13.26 -30.42 -4.68
C SER A 85 -12.82 -30.87 -3.28
N LEU A 86 -12.92 -30.01 -2.26
CA LEU A 86 -12.64 -30.34 -0.85
C LEU A 86 -13.87 -30.85 -0.09
N ILE A 87 -15.09 -30.72 -0.62
CA ILE A 87 -16.28 -31.40 -0.08
C ILE A 87 -16.33 -32.82 -0.66
N GLY A 88 -15.31 -33.60 -0.30
CA GLY A 88 -15.28 -35.03 -0.54
C GLY A 88 -16.31 -35.74 0.33
N GLY A 89 -17.42 -36.16 -0.29
CA GLY A 89 -18.15 -37.38 0.09
C GLY A 89 -19.38 -37.22 0.98
N ASN A 90 -20.57 -37.12 0.38
CA ASN A 90 -21.52 -38.24 0.29
C ASN A 90 -22.76 -37.81 -0.51
N ALA A 91 -23.04 -38.48 -1.62
CA ALA A 91 -24.29 -38.34 -2.34
C ALA A 91 -25.38 -39.13 -1.61
N SER A 92 -26.38 -38.46 -1.03
CA SER A 92 -27.77 -38.94 -0.93
C SER A 92 -28.59 -38.05 0.03
N ALA A 93 -29.44 -37.19 -0.52
CA ALA A 93 -30.84 -36.98 -0.12
C ALA A 93 -31.35 -35.62 -0.62
N GLU A 94 -32.49 -35.65 -1.30
CA GLU A 94 -33.25 -34.49 -1.80
C GLU A 94 -33.68 -33.57 -0.63
N GLY A 95 -33.40 -32.26 -0.76
CA GLY A 95 -33.81 -31.20 0.17
C GLY A 95 -33.52 -29.82 -0.44
N PRO A 96 -34.36 -28.80 -0.18
CA PRO A 96 -34.57 -27.67 -1.09
C PRO A 96 -33.45 -26.63 -1.06
N GLU A 97 -33.17 -26.08 -2.25
CA GLU A 97 -32.63 -24.75 -2.53
C GLU A 97 -31.56 -24.26 -1.56
N GLY A 98 -30.33 -24.73 -1.78
CA GLY A 98 -29.15 -24.15 -1.14
C GLY A 98 -29.06 -22.67 -1.47
N GLU A 99 -29.13 -21.84 -0.43
CA GLU A 99 -28.79 -20.42 -0.50
C GLU A 99 -27.43 -20.30 -1.18
N GLY A 100 -27.45 -19.84 -2.43
CA GLY A 100 -26.23 -19.53 -3.18
C GLY A 100 -25.42 -18.53 -2.37
N THR A 101 -24.34 -19.00 -1.77
CA THR A 101 -23.39 -18.13 -1.08
C THR A 101 -22.89 -17.15 -2.13
N HIS A 102 -23.26 -15.87 -2.00
CA HIS A 102 -22.91 -14.83 -2.95
C HIS A 102 -21.38 -14.69 -2.98
N ALA A 103 -20.76 -15.30 -4.00
CA ALA A 103 -19.35 -15.14 -4.28
C ALA A 103 -19.07 -13.64 -4.49
N THR A 104 -18.23 -13.05 -3.64
CA THR A 104 -17.92 -11.62 -3.71
C THR A 104 -16.62 -11.45 -4.46
N VAL A 105 -16.67 -10.82 -5.64
CA VAL A 105 -15.46 -10.51 -6.41
C VAL A 105 -14.85 -9.22 -5.89
N ILE A 106 -13.68 -9.31 -5.25
CA ILE A 106 -12.86 -8.17 -4.82
C ILE A 106 -11.89 -7.82 -5.93
N THR A 107 -11.94 -6.58 -6.42
CA THR A 107 -10.98 -6.05 -7.39
C THR A 107 -10.18 -4.92 -6.76
N GLY A 108 -8.86 -4.92 -6.94
CA GLY A 108 -7.97 -3.92 -6.36
C GLY A 108 -6.49 -4.17 -6.70
N VAL A 109 -5.62 -3.34 -6.13
CA VAL A 109 -4.17 -3.51 -6.29
C VAL A 109 -3.70 -4.69 -5.45
N ASP A 110 -2.94 -5.60 -6.05
CA ASP A 110 -2.53 -6.83 -5.40
C ASP A 110 -1.72 -6.63 -4.12
N ILE A 111 -0.90 -5.57 -4.02
CA ILE A 111 -0.21 -5.17 -2.77
C ILE A 111 -1.23 -4.95 -1.64
N VAL A 112 -2.29 -4.18 -1.92
CA VAL A 112 -3.33 -3.86 -0.94
C VAL A 112 -4.06 -5.12 -0.50
N ILE A 113 -4.42 -5.98 -1.45
CA ILE A 113 -5.19 -7.20 -1.18
C ILE A 113 -4.33 -8.24 -0.44
N ASN A 114 -3.10 -8.48 -0.89
CA ASN A 114 -2.20 -9.48 -0.31
C ASN A 114 -1.81 -9.16 1.13
N HIS A 115 -1.52 -7.89 1.40
CA HIS A 115 -1.09 -7.44 2.73
C HIS A 115 -2.24 -6.92 3.58
N HIS A 116 -3.48 -7.06 3.10
CA HIS A 116 -4.71 -6.63 3.76
C HIS A 116 -4.65 -5.18 4.24
N LEU A 117 -4.06 -4.30 3.43
CA LEU A 117 -3.98 -2.88 3.75
C LEU A 117 -5.39 -2.28 3.77
N GLN A 118 -5.63 -1.40 4.73
CA GLN A 118 -6.94 -0.80 4.96
C GLN A 118 -6.95 0.60 4.37
N GLU A 119 -7.90 0.88 3.48
CA GLU A 119 -8.08 2.22 2.93
C GLU A 119 -8.50 3.20 4.05
N THR A 120 -7.94 4.40 4.01
CA THR A 120 -8.29 5.49 4.91
C THR A 120 -8.38 6.80 4.16
N SER A 121 -8.96 7.82 4.79
CA SER A 121 -9.13 9.13 4.17
C SER A 121 -8.54 10.23 5.05
N PHE A 122 -7.95 11.23 4.40
CA PHE A 122 -7.44 12.42 5.06
C PHE A 122 -7.98 13.66 4.37
N THR A 123 -8.17 14.71 5.16
CA THR A 123 -8.08 16.08 4.64
C THR A 123 -6.62 16.49 4.54
N LYS A 124 -6.28 17.42 3.64
CA LYS A 124 -4.91 17.94 3.52
C LYS A 124 -4.36 18.47 4.86
N GLU A 125 -5.22 19.05 5.70
CA GLU A 125 -4.86 19.52 7.04
C GLU A 125 -4.59 18.39 8.03
N SER A 126 -5.45 17.36 8.07
CA SER A 126 -5.26 16.21 8.97
C SER A 126 -4.03 15.41 8.57
N TYR A 127 -3.78 15.21 7.27
CA TYR A 127 -2.55 14.57 6.79
C TYR A 127 -1.30 15.36 7.19
N LYS A 128 -1.32 16.70 7.06
CA LYS A 128 -0.22 17.57 7.50
C LYS A 128 0.06 17.45 9.00
N LYS A 129 -0.96 17.23 9.83
CA LYS A 129 -0.80 16.98 11.27
C LYS A 129 -0.22 15.59 11.52
N TYR A 130 -0.83 14.56 10.93
CA TYR A 130 -0.38 13.16 11.02
C TYR A 130 1.10 13.02 10.62
N ILE A 131 1.47 13.47 9.42
CA ILE A 131 2.81 13.22 8.88
C ILE A 131 3.89 13.91 9.71
N LYS A 132 3.58 15.06 10.34
CA LYS A 132 4.51 15.73 11.27
C LYS A 132 4.73 14.92 12.54
N VAL A 133 3.71 14.27 13.07
CA VAL A 133 3.83 13.39 14.24
C VAL A 133 4.61 12.14 13.86
N TYR A 134 4.22 11.48 12.76
CA TYR A 134 4.88 10.29 12.24
C TYR A 134 6.39 10.53 11.99
N MET A 135 6.77 11.62 11.32
CA MET A 135 8.18 11.95 11.06
C MET A 135 8.98 12.19 12.35
N LYS A 136 8.36 12.71 13.41
CA LYS A 136 9.02 12.84 14.72
C LYS A 136 9.26 11.48 15.36
N SER A 137 8.31 10.55 15.26
CA SER A 137 8.48 9.19 15.75
C SER A 137 9.63 8.47 15.05
N ILE A 138 9.70 8.57 13.71
CA ILE A 138 10.81 8.00 12.93
C ILE A 138 12.14 8.66 13.28
N LYS A 139 12.17 10.00 13.42
CA LYS A 139 13.38 10.72 13.87
C LYS A 139 13.89 10.17 15.21
N GLY A 140 13.01 9.97 16.19
CA GLY A 140 13.40 9.42 17.50
C GLY A 140 14.04 8.04 17.38
N ARG A 141 13.45 7.15 16.58
CA ARG A 141 14.04 5.83 16.30
C ARG A 141 15.39 5.91 15.59
N LEU A 142 15.54 6.83 14.63
CA LEU A 142 16.81 7.06 13.94
C LEU A 142 17.89 7.61 14.87
N GLU A 143 17.55 8.49 15.82
CA GLU A 143 18.50 8.99 16.81
C GLU A 143 19.08 7.88 17.68
N GLU A 144 18.29 6.87 18.02
CA GLU A 144 18.71 5.70 18.81
C GLU A 144 19.53 4.70 18.00
N GLN A 145 19.09 4.37 16.77
CA GLN A 145 19.63 3.24 16.02
C GLN A 145 20.64 3.63 14.93
N LYS A 146 20.43 4.78 14.30
CA LYS A 146 21.16 5.23 13.09
C LYS A 146 21.36 6.75 13.11
N PRO A 147 22.04 7.32 14.13
CA PRO A 147 22.09 8.78 14.33
C PRO A 147 22.66 9.54 13.12
N ASN A 148 23.57 8.92 12.36
CA ASN A 148 24.15 9.49 11.14
C ASN A 148 23.12 9.73 10.01
N ARG A 149 21.98 9.03 10.04
CA ARG A 149 20.90 9.15 9.05
C ARG A 149 19.94 10.31 9.34
N VAL A 150 19.88 10.78 10.58
CA VAL A 150 18.89 11.77 11.05
C VAL A 150 18.91 13.05 10.22
N LYS A 151 20.09 13.58 9.91
CA LYS A 151 20.23 14.84 9.16
C LYS A 151 19.67 14.71 7.74
N SER A 152 20.06 13.66 7.01
CA SER A 152 19.59 13.44 5.63
C SER A 152 18.10 13.07 5.60
N PHE A 153 17.61 12.32 6.59
CA PHE A 153 16.19 12.06 6.77
C PHE A 153 15.38 13.35 6.93
N MET A 154 15.75 14.23 7.85
CA MET A 154 15.01 15.46 8.14
C MET A 154 14.92 16.41 6.93
N THR A 155 16.02 16.54 6.18
CA THR A 155 16.06 17.33 4.94
C THR A 155 15.14 16.72 3.89
N GLY A 156 15.33 15.43 3.57
CA GLY A 156 14.54 14.74 2.55
C GLY A 156 13.05 14.64 2.90
N ALA A 157 12.71 14.38 4.16
CA ALA A 157 11.33 14.33 4.64
C ALA A 157 10.59 15.65 4.42
N THR A 158 11.27 16.79 4.62
CA THR A 158 10.65 18.10 4.41
C THR A 158 10.27 18.33 2.94
N GLU A 159 11.14 17.93 2.01
CA GLU A 159 10.89 18.02 0.57
C GLU A 159 9.80 17.04 0.13
N GLN A 160 9.88 15.79 0.60
CA GLN A 160 8.91 14.75 0.27
C GLN A 160 7.50 15.10 0.78
N ILE A 161 7.37 15.64 2.00
CA ILE A 161 6.08 16.09 2.53
C ILE A 161 5.50 17.22 1.67
N LYS A 162 6.32 18.16 1.19
CA LYS A 162 5.85 19.22 0.28
C LYS A 162 5.34 18.64 -1.03
N HIS A 163 6.06 17.66 -1.60
CA HIS A 163 5.65 16.98 -2.82
C HIS A 163 4.32 16.25 -2.65
N ILE A 164 4.18 15.46 -1.58
CA ILE A 164 2.94 14.72 -1.29
C ILE A 164 1.78 15.69 -1.09
N LEU A 165 1.97 16.79 -0.35
CA LEU A 165 0.92 17.78 -0.14
C LEU A 165 0.54 18.52 -1.43
N ALA A 166 1.47 18.73 -2.37
CA ALA A 166 1.17 19.32 -3.66
C ALA A 166 0.27 18.39 -4.49
N ASN A 167 0.55 17.08 -4.46
CA ASN A 167 -0.16 16.04 -5.20
C ASN A 167 -1.21 15.30 -4.35
N PHE A 168 -1.67 15.90 -3.25
CA PHE A 168 -2.48 15.23 -2.22
C PHE A 168 -3.72 14.50 -2.77
N ASN A 169 -4.39 15.11 -3.77
CA ASN A 169 -5.62 14.56 -4.36
C ASN A 169 -5.35 13.40 -5.32
N ASN A 170 -4.09 13.13 -5.68
CA ASN A 170 -3.75 12.02 -6.55
C ASN A 170 -3.70 10.71 -5.77
N TYR A 171 -3.23 10.77 -4.53
CA TYR A 171 -3.00 9.61 -3.69
C TYR A 171 -4.28 9.05 -3.09
N GLN A 172 -4.36 7.73 -3.08
CA GLN A 172 -5.20 6.96 -2.15
C GLN A 172 -4.35 6.56 -0.94
N PHE A 173 -4.93 6.63 0.25
CA PHE A 173 -4.19 6.42 1.51
C PHE A 173 -4.56 5.07 2.10
N PHE A 174 -3.54 4.30 2.47
CA PHE A 174 -3.71 2.98 3.09
C PHE A 174 -2.90 2.88 4.38
N ILE A 175 -3.40 2.13 5.35
CA ILE A 175 -2.70 1.78 6.59
C ILE A 175 -2.59 0.26 6.71
N GLY A 176 -1.68 -0.22 7.56
CA GLY A 176 -1.53 -1.65 7.82
C GLY A 176 -2.82 -2.29 8.33
N LYS A 177 -2.92 -3.61 8.23
CA LYS A 177 -4.08 -4.42 8.66
C LYS A 177 -4.55 -4.12 10.10
N ASN A 178 -3.62 -3.76 10.98
CA ASN A 178 -3.89 -3.42 12.39
C ASN A 178 -4.56 -2.06 12.59
N MET A 179 -4.71 -1.26 11.51
CA MET A 179 -5.31 0.07 11.51
C MET A 179 -4.72 1.03 12.54
N ASN A 180 -3.43 0.90 12.86
CA ASN A 180 -2.79 1.77 13.83
C ASN A 180 -2.71 3.21 13.27
N PRO A 181 -3.36 4.22 13.91
CA PRO A 181 -3.40 5.59 13.41
C PRO A 181 -2.06 6.32 13.52
N ASP A 182 -1.14 5.83 14.37
CA ASP A 182 0.22 6.34 14.52
C ASP A 182 1.21 5.66 13.57
N GLY A 183 0.79 4.56 12.93
CA GLY A 183 1.58 3.78 12.00
C GLY A 183 1.76 4.44 10.63
N MET A 184 2.46 3.74 9.75
CA MET A 184 2.72 4.21 8.39
C MET A 184 1.44 4.31 7.54
N VAL A 185 1.30 5.43 6.83
CA VAL A 185 0.35 5.60 5.74
C VAL A 185 1.08 5.37 4.42
N ALA A 186 0.68 4.33 3.70
CA ALA A 186 1.09 4.01 2.35
C ALA A 186 0.31 4.85 1.33
N LEU A 187 1.00 5.33 0.29
CA LEU A 187 0.44 6.24 -0.71
C LEU A 187 0.36 5.54 -2.05
N LEU A 188 -0.86 5.21 -2.49
CA LEU A 188 -1.12 4.57 -3.76
C LEU A 188 -1.41 5.61 -4.83
N ASP A 189 -0.76 5.49 -5.97
CA ASP A 189 -1.04 6.28 -7.19
C ASP A 189 -0.75 5.41 -8.43
N PHE A 190 -0.95 5.96 -9.62
CA PHE A 190 -0.71 5.29 -10.90
C PHE A 190 0.41 5.99 -11.67
N HIS A 191 1.21 5.21 -12.40
CA HIS A 191 2.21 5.76 -13.31
C HIS A 191 1.56 6.59 -14.44
N GLU A 192 2.39 7.25 -15.24
CA GLU A 192 1.93 8.11 -16.36
C GLU A 192 1.09 7.35 -17.41
N ASP A 193 1.20 6.02 -17.45
CA ASP A 193 0.34 5.16 -18.28
C ASP A 193 -1.11 5.09 -17.80
N GLY A 194 -1.39 5.56 -16.57
CA GLY A 194 -2.70 5.52 -15.92
C GLY A 194 -3.20 4.12 -15.56
N VAL A 195 -2.36 3.09 -15.71
CA VAL A 195 -2.75 1.67 -15.57
C VAL A 195 -1.91 0.95 -14.53
N THR A 196 -0.61 1.25 -14.44
CA THR A 196 0.30 0.55 -13.53
C THR A 196 0.27 1.21 -12.16
N PRO A 197 -0.30 0.55 -11.12
CA PRO A 197 -0.33 1.11 -9.78
C PRO A 197 1.03 0.96 -9.10
N TYR A 198 1.38 1.95 -8.28
CA TYR A 198 2.52 1.85 -7.38
C TYR A 198 2.13 2.36 -6.00
N VAL A 199 2.84 1.88 -4.98
CA VAL A 199 2.64 2.28 -3.59
C VAL A 199 3.94 2.83 -3.03
N ILE A 200 3.90 4.04 -2.47
CA ILE A 200 5.05 4.67 -1.82
C ILE A 200 5.03 4.40 -0.32
N PHE A 201 6.18 3.95 0.20
CA PHE A 201 6.45 3.75 1.62
C PHE A 201 7.68 4.57 2.04
N PHE A 202 7.73 5.03 3.30
CA PHE A 202 8.93 5.70 3.83
C PHE A 202 9.97 4.66 4.28
N LYS A 203 11.14 4.65 3.65
CA LYS A 203 12.18 3.62 3.85
C LYS A 203 12.65 3.55 5.31
N ASP A 204 12.90 4.70 5.92
CA ASP A 204 13.36 4.79 7.31
C ASP A 204 12.25 4.44 8.34
N GLY A 205 11.00 4.28 7.88
CA GLY A 205 9.88 3.79 8.70
C GLY A 205 9.59 2.29 8.52
N LEU A 206 10.46 1.54 7.83
CA LEU A 206 10.31 0.10 7.65
C LEU A 206 11.40 -0.68 8.38
N GLU A 207 11.01 -1.85 8.90
CA GLU A 207 11.93 -2.91 9.31
C GLU A 207 11.82 -4.10 8.36
N MET A 208 12.95 -4.77 8.11
CA MET A 208 13.03 -5.95 7.23
C MET A 208 13.14 -7.20 8.09
N GLU A 209 12.18 -8.11 7.95
CA GLU A 209 12.20 -9.44 8.56
C GLU A 209 12.49 -10.50 7.47
N LYS A 210 13.42 -11.42 7.75
CA LYS A 210 13.69 -12.57 6.88
C LYS A 210 12.93 -13.79 7.40
N CYS A 211 12.16 -14.46 6.53
CA CYS A 211 11.40 -15.66 6.82
C CYS A 211 12.03 -16.91 6.21
#